data_AF-A0A523JL88-F1
#
_entry.id   AF-A0A523JL88-F1
#
_cell.length_a   1.000
_cell.length_b   1.000
_cell.length_c   1.000
_cell.angle_alpha   90.00
_cell.angle_beta   90.00
_cell.angle_gamma   90.00
#
_symmetry.space_group_name_H-M   'P 1'
#
loop_
_entity.id
_entity.type
_entity.pdbx_description
1 polymer ?
#
loop_
_entity_poly.entity_id
_entity_poly.type
_entity_poly.pdbx_seq_one_letter_code
_entity_poly.pdbx_strand_id
1 'polypeptide(L)'
;MDIHDIPIALISEQYLEYLELMREIDVDVAADYLVMAATLAHIKSRMLLPPDAEADDEAGEDPRAELARRLAEYAIFQEAAQDLERRPQLGRDVFAAEPDLS
;
A
#
# COMPACT_ATOMS: atom_id res chain seq x y z
N MET A 1 -7.55 3.67 11.85
CA MET A 1 -6.36 4.19 11.16
C MET A 1 -6.87 5.20 10.17
N ASP A 2 -6.57 6.48 10.35
CA ASP A 2 -6.95 7.49 9.37
C ASP A 2 -5.90 7.48 8.26
N ILE A 3 -6.31 7.10 7.05
CA ILE A 3 -5.40 7.00 5.91
C ILE A 3 -4.98 8.36 5.36
N HIS A 4 -5.60 9.45 5.84
CA HIS A 4 -5.24 10.82 5.49
C HIS A 4 -4.11 11.37 6.37
N ASP A 5 -3.82 10.76 7.51
CA ASP A 5 -2.75 11.18 8.42
C ASP A 5 -1.58 10.18 8.45
N ILE A 6 -0.97 9.99 7.28
CA ILE A 6 0.17 9.08 7.12
C ILE A 6 1.44 9.78 7.62
N PRO A 7 2.13 9.24 8.64
CA PRO A 7 3.41 9.76 9.10
C PRO A 7 4.53 9.37 8.12
N ILE A 8 4.62 10.09 7.00
CA ILE A 8 5.54 9.76 5.90
C ILE A 8 6.99 9.64 6.36
N ALA A 9 7.45 10.51 7.26
CA ALA A 9 8.82 10.46 7.76
C ALA A 9 9.14 9.10 8.43
N LEU A 10 8.24 8.64 9.30
CA LEU A 10 8.37 7.37 10.03
C LEU A 10 8.30 6.17 9.08
N ILE A 11 7.30 6.15 8.21
CA ILE A 11 7.12 5.03 7.27
C ILE A 11 8.28 4.95 6.27
N SER A 12 8.82 6.09 5.83
CA SER A 12 9.99 6.11 4.95
C SER A 12 11.22 5.49 5.62
N GLU A 13 11.45 5.78 6.90
CA GLU A 13 12.57 5.22 7.66
C GLU A 13 12.42 3.71 7.84
N GLN A 14 11.26 3.26 8.30
CA GLN A 14 10.96 1.83 8.44
C GLN A 14 11.04 1.08 7.11
N TYR A 15 10.59 1.70 6.02
CA TYR A 15 10.64 1.11 4.69
C TYR A 15 12.09 0.91 4.21
N LEU A 16 12.95 1.91 4.42
CA LEU A 16 14.36 1.81 4.05
C LEU A 16 15.11 0.77 4.90
N GLU A 17 14.82 0.69 6.21
CA GLU A 17 15.39 -0.35 7.08
C GLU A 17 15.04 -1.75 6.57
N TYR A 18 13.77 -1.98 6.22
CA TYR A 18 13.34 -3.26 5.69
C TYR A 18 13.94 -3.55 4.30
N LEU A 19 14.08 -2.52 3.46
CA LEU A 19 14.70 -2.65 2.15
C LEU A 19 16.18 -3.07 2.26
N GLU A 20 16.93 -2.49 3.19
CA GLU A 20 18.32 -2.90 3.42
C GLU A 20 18.41 -4.35 3.94
N LEU A 21 17.50 -4.77 4.84
CA LEU A 21 17.42 -6.17 5.28
C LEU A 21 17.13 -7.11 4.10
N MET A 22 16.21 -6.75 3.20
CA MET A 22 15.93 -7.55 2.01
C MET A 22 17.14 -7.64 1.08
N ARG A 23 17.89 -6.55 0.90
CA ARG A 23 19.11 -6.53 0.07
C ARG A 23 20.20 -7.46 0.57
N GLU A 24 20.29 -7.66 1.90
CA GLU A 24 21.24 -8.62 2.49
C GLU A 24 20.88 -10.07 2.17
N ILE A 25 19.60 -10.35 1.91
CA ILE A 25 19.07 -11.68 1.61
C ILE A 25 19.07 -11.94 0.09
N ASP A 26 18.48 -11.02 -0.68
CA ASP A 26 18.32 -11.13 -2.12
C ASP A 26 18.17 -9.74 -2.77
N VAL A 27 19.14 -9.38 -3.61
CA VAL A 27 19.17 -8.09 -4.31
C VAL A 27 18.10 -8.01 -5.40
N ASP A 28 17.76 -9.12 -6.05
CA ASP A 28 16.77 -9.14 -7.12
C ASP A 28 15.38 -8.83 -6.56
N VAL A 29 15.05 -9.42 -5.41
CA VAL A 29 13.80 -9.11 -4.70
C VAL A 29 13.76 -7.65 -4.26
N ALA A 30 14.85 -7.11 -3.73
CA ALA A 30 14.89 -5.72 -3.28
C ALA A 30 14.72 -4.70 -4.42
N ALA A 31 15.11 -5.05 -5.66
CA ALA A 31 14.99 -4.17 -6.81
C ALA A 31 13.54 -3.76 -7.10
N ASP A 32 12.59 -4.67 -6.89
CA ASP A 32 11.15 -4.42 -7.08
C ASP A 32 10.60 -3.35 -6.12
N TYR A 33 11.27 -3.11 -5.00
CA TYR A 33 10.84 -2.20 -3.93
C TYR A 33 11.44 -0.79 -4.06
N LEU A 34 12.39 -0.58 -4.98
CA LEU A 34 13.10 0.70 -5.15
C LEU A 34 12.17 1.83 -5.62
N VAL A 35 11.16 1.52 -6.45
CA VAL A 35 10.20 2.51 -6.94
C VAL A 35 9.43 3.16 -5.78
N MET A 36 9.00 2.34 -4.82
CA MET A 36 8.30 2.84 -3.64
C MET A 36 9.25 3.58 -2.68
N ALA A 37 10.50 3.14 -2.53
CA ALA A 37 11.50 3.89 -1.77
C ALA A 37 11.72 5.31 -2.34
N ALA A 38 11.88 5.41 -3.67
CA ALA A 38 12.01 6.69 -4.36
C ALA A 38 10.75 7.55 -4.21
N THR A 39 9.57 6.93 -4.26
CA THR A 39 8.29 7.61 -4.06
C THR A 39 8.19 8.21 -2.66
N LEU A 40 8.49 7.43 -1.62
CA LEU A 40 8.48 7.89 -0.22
C LEU A 40 9.50 9.01 0.01
N ALA A 41 10.71 8.88 -0.55
CA ALA A 41 11.73 9.93 -0.48
C ALA A 41 11.27 11.23 -1.16
N HIS A 42 10.61 11.14 -2.33
CA HIS A 42 10.05 12.29 -3.03
C HIS A 42 8.96 12.99 -2.22
N ILE A 43 8.02 12.23 -1.63
CA ILE A 43 6.95 12.77 -0.79
C ILE A 43 7.55 13.44 0.46
N LYS A 44 8.48 12.78 1.16
CA LYS A 44 9.17 13.35 2.34
C LYS A 44 9.86 14.67 2.00
N SER A 45 10.56 14.73 0.86
CA SER A 45 11.23 15.95 0.39
C SER A 45 10.23 17.10 0.15
N ARG A 46 9.13 16.84 -0.58
CA ARG A 46 8.09 17.85 -0.84
C ARG A 46 7.42 18.37 0.43
N MET A 47 7.21 17.50 1.42
CA MET A 47 6.65 17.89 2.72
C MET A 47 7.58 18.76 3.57
N LEU A 48 8.89 18.73 3.32
CA LEU A 48 9.89 19.53 4.04
C LEU A 48 10.18 20.88 3.38
N LEU A 49 9.75 21.09 2.14
CA LEU A 49 9.97 22.35 1.44
C LEU A 49 9.10 23.46 2.07
N PRO A 50 9.65 24.66 2.28
CA PRO A 50 8.85 25.80 2.70
C PRO A 50 7.81 26.14 1.61
N PRO A 51 6.61 26.59 1.99
CA PRO A 51 5.62 27.04 1.02
C PRO A 51 6.18 28.22 0.22
N ASP A 52 6.05 28.18 -1.10
CA ASP A 52 6.54 29.23 -1.99
C ASP A 52 5.83 30.56 -1.67
N ALA A 53 6.60 31.60 -1.37
CA ALA A 53 6.08 32.91 -0.96
C ALA A 53 5.36 33.68 -2.09
N GLU A 54 5.50 33.23 -3.33
CA GLU A 54 4.92 33.86 -4.53
C GLU A 54 3.83 32.99 -5.19
N ALA A 55 3.53 31.81 -4.65
CA ALA A 55 2.45 30.95 -5.12
C ALA A 55 1.11 31.42 -4.52
N ASP A 56 0.42 32.28 -5.28
CA ASP A 56 -0.95 32.74 -5.03
C ASP A 56 -1.89 31.52 -4.90
N ASP A 57 -2.42 31.29 -3.69
CA ASP A 57 -3.61 30.51 -3.30
C ASP A 57 -3.98 29.17 -3.98
N GLU A 58 -3.11 28.55 -4.78
CA GLU A 58 -3.17 27.14 -5.13
C GLU A 58 -2.21 26.37 -4.23
N ALA A 59 -2.62 26.15 -2.99
CA ALA A 59 -2.02 25.12 -2.16
C ALA A 59 -2.08 23.80 -2.94
N GLY A 60 -0.93 23.40 -3.52
CA GLY A 60 -0.85 22.19 -4.33
C GLY A 60 -1.41 20.97 -3.60
N GLU A 61 -1.94 20.01 -4.35
CA GLU A 61 -2.47 18.75 -3.81
C GLU A 61 -1.48 18.15 -2.79
N ASP A 62 -1.99 17.69 -1.63
CA ASP A 62 -1.18 17.07 -0.58
C ASP A 62 -0.23 16.04 -1.25
N PRO A 63 1.10 16.14 -1.08
CA PRO A 63 2.05 15.21 -1.70
C PRO A 63 1.76 13.74 -1.38
N ARG A 64 1.00 13.46 -0.32
CA ARG A 64 0.58 12.13 0.12
C ARG A 64 -0.68 11.61 -0.56
N ALA A 65 -1.46 12.45 -1.22
CA ALA A 65 -2.83 12.14 -1.67
C ALA A 65 -2.90 10.90 -2.57
N GLU A 66 -1.99 10.80 -3.53
CA GLU A 66 -1.93 9.65 -4.44
C GLU A 66 -1.58 8.34 -3.70
N LEU A 67 -0.64 8.39 -2.76
CA LEU A 67 -0.29 7.22 -1.97
C LEU A 67 -1.45 6.80 -1.06
N ALA A 68 -2.10 7.75 -0.39
CA ALA A 68 -3.27 7.49 0.45
C ALA A 68 -4.41 6.85 -0.35
N ARG A 69 -4.68 7.34 -1.57
CA ARG A 69 -5.69 6.77 -2.48
C ARG A 69 -5.37 5.31 -2.84
N ARG A 70 -4.13 5.00 -3.23
CA ARG A 70 -3.71 3.63 -3.55
C ARG A 70 -3.81 2.69 -2.36
N LEU A 71 -3.44 3.15 -1.16
CA LEU A 71 -3.55 2.36 0.06
C LEU A 71 -5.01 2.11 0.44
N ALA A 72 -5.91 3.09 0.23
CA ALA A 72 -7.34 2.92 0.47
C ALA A 72 -7.93 1.86 -0.46
N GLU A 73 -7.60 1.95 -1.76
CA GLU A 73 -8.03 0.98 -2.76
C GLU A 73 -7.51 -0.42 -2.44
N TYR A 74 -6.24 -0.55 -2.07
CA TYR A 74 -5.66 -1.82 -1.63
C TYR A 74 -6.40 -2.40 -0.42
N ALA A 75 -6.71 -1.58 0.59
CA ALA A 75 -7.43 -2.03 1.78
C ALA A 75 -8.84 -2.57 1.44
N ILE A 76 -9.54 -1.92 0.50
CA ILE A 76 -10.85 -2.39 0.01
C ILE A 76 -10.72 -3.78 -0.64
N PHE A 77 -9.72 -3.96 -1.51
CA PHE A 77 -9.50 -5.27 -2.15
C PHE A 77 -9.07 -6.35 -1.16
N GLN A 78 -8.25 -6.00 -0.16
CA GLN A 78 -7.84 -6.92 0.89
C GLN A 78 -9.04 -7.39 1.73
N GLU A 79 -9.93 -6.47 2.11
CA GLU A 79 -11.15 -6.80 2.83
C GLU A 79 -12.07 -7.71 1.99
N ALA A 80 -12.29 -7.36 0.71
CA ALA A 80 -13.08 -8.16 -0.20
C ALA A 80 -12.51 -9.57 -0.40
N ALA A 81 -11.18 -9.70 -0.49
CA ALA A 81 -10.51 -11.00 -0.60
C ALA A 81 -10.69 -11.85 0.67
N GLN A 82 -10.55 -11.25 1.86
CA GLN A 82 -10.79 -11.94 3.12
C GLN A 82 -12.24 -12.38 3.27
N ASP A 83 -13.19 -11.54 2.89
CA ASP A 83 -14.61 -11.88 2.93
C ASP A 83 -14.96 -13.01 1.95
N LEU A 84 -14.31 -13.04 0.79
CA LEU A 84 -14.44 -14.16 -0.15
C LEU A 84 -13.86 -15.45 0.43
N GLU A 85 -12.68 -15.38 1.07
CA GLU A 85 -12.01 -16.53 1.65
C GLU A 85 -12.82 -17.19 2.78
N ARG A 86 -13.54 -16.39 3.57
CA ARG A 86 -14.43 -16.83 4.66
C ARG A 86 -15.69 -17.56 4.17
N ARG A 87 -16.07 -17.41 2.91
CA ARG A 87 -17.25 -18.12 2.37
C ARG A 87 -16.95 -19.61 2.25
N PRO A 88 -17.95 -20.48 2.46
CA PRO A 88 -17.78 -21.91 2.21
C PRO A 88 -17.42 -22.14 0.75
N GLN A 89 -16.29 -22.80 0.51
CA GLN A 89 -15.80 -23.08 -0.83
C GLN A 89 -16.20 -24.49 -1.26
N LEU A 90 -16.79 -24.61 -2.45
CA LEU A 90 -17.13 -25.90 -3.04
C LEU A 90 -15.86 -26.72 -3.26
N GLY A 91 -15.84 -27.95 -2.77
CA GLY A 91 -14.66 -28.84 -2.80
C GLY A 91 -13.67 -28.64 -1.65
N ARG A 92 -13.86 -27.62 -0.79
CA ARG A 92 -13.10 -27.43 0.46
C ARG A 92 -13.98 -27.62 1.69
N ASP A 93 -15.06 -26.85 1.78
CA ASP A 93 -15.94 -26.77 2.95
C ASP A 93 -17.32 -27.38 2.68
N VAL A 94 -17.78 -27.34 1.43
CA VAL A 94 -19.06 -27.93 0.99
C VAL A 94 -18.85 -28.79 -0.24
N PHE A 95 -19.56 -29.91 -0.34
CA PHE A 95 -19.50 -30.83 -1.48
C PHE A 95 -20.89 -30.94 -2.11
N ALA A 96 -20.95 -30.96 -3.44
CA ALA A 96 -22.20 -31.16 -4.15
C ALA A 96 -22.65 -32.62 -3.99
N ALA A 97 -23.93 -32.84 -3.69
CA ALA A 97 -24.50 -34.17 -3.73
C ALA A 97 -24.59 -34.63 -5.19
N GLU A 98 -24.04 -35.81 -5.51
CA GLU A 98 -24.29 -36.45 -6.79
C GLU A 98 -25.77 -36.84 -6.84
N PRO A 99 -26.50 -36.48 -7.91
CA PRO A 99 -27.89 -36.90 -8.04
C PRO A 99 -27.92 -38.42 -8.20
N ASP A 100 -28.60 -39.11 -7.28
CA ASP A 100 -28.83 -40.54 -7.35
C ASP A 100 -29.70 -40.83 -8.58
N LEU A 101 -29.06 -41.27 -9.66
CA LEU A 101 -29.71 -41.73 -10.88
C LEU A 101 -29.99 -43.23 -10.73
N SER A 102 -30.99 -43.56 -9.90
CA SER A 102 -31.57 -44.91 -9.80
C SER A 102 -32.88 -45.01 -10.58
#